data_AF-A0A536GWI3-F1
#
_entry.id   AF-A0A536GWI3-F1
#
_cell.length_a   1.000
_cell.length_b   1.000
_cell.length_c   1.000
_cell.angle_alpha   90.00
_cell.angle_beta   90.00
_cell.angle_gamma   90.00
#
_symmetry.space_group_name_H-M   'P 1'
#
loop_
_entity.id
_entity.type
_entity.pdbx_description
1 polymer ?
#
loop_
_entity_poly.entity_id
_entity_poly.type
_entity_poly.pdbx_seq_one_letter_code
_entity_poly.pdbx_strand_id
1 'polypeptide(L)'
;MSPGFGQSSSAYQEKVTEAYLQAIRTIDDRVTPFLGKATTRVLIQGAARRVSETYPFLHFLEKMPYTEVVPSVVREQLGGVIPQQLAAGLDALLQECFAGLKELTGDLIVPPLHEEVRRQLEQMP
;
A
#
# COMPACT_ATOMS: atom_id res chain seq x y z
N MET A 1 -3.18 -15.62 -33.63
CA MET A 1 -2.34 -15.71 -32.43
C MET A 1 -1.95 -14.30 -32.05
N SER A 2 -2.60 -13.72 -31.03
CA SER A 2 -2.36 -12.33 -30.61
C SER A 2 -1.16 -12.27 -29.65
N PRO A 3 -0.35 -11.20 -29.69
CA PRO A 3 0.95 -11.14 -29.04
C PRO A 3 0.84 -10.89 -27.53
N GLY A 4 1.75 -11.48 -26.76
CA GLY A 4 1.77 -11.51 -25.29
C GLY A 4 2.15 -10.20 -24.59
N PHE A 5 1.36 -9.14 -24.77
CA PHE A 5 1.54 -7.88 -24.03
C PHE A 5 0.86 -7.87 -22.64
N GLY A 6 0.01 -8.86 -22.32
CA GLY A 6 -0.71 -8.91 -21.05
C GLY A 6 0.07 -9.52 -19.87
N GLN A 7 0.99 -10.46 -20.13
CA GLN A 7 1.69 -11.18 -19.05
C GLN A 7 2.78 -10.34 -18.38
N SER A 8 3.51 -9.52 -19.14
CA SER A 8 4.57 -8.66 -18.60
C SER A 8 4.01 -7.51 -17.75
N SER A 9 2.91 -6.90 -18.19
CA SER A 9 2.24 -5.84 -17.42
C SER A 9 1.60 -6.36 -16.13
N SER A 10 0.94 -7.53 -16.19
CA SER A 10 0.32 -8.14 -15.00
C SER A 10 1.36 -8.56 -13.97
N ALA A 11 2.47 -9.18 -14.39
CA ALA A 11 3.52 -9.59 -13.47
C ALA A 11 4.23 -8.40 -12.81
N TYR A 12 4.42 -7.30 -13.55
CA TYR A 12 4.95 -6.06 -12.97
C TYR A 12 3.99 -5.47 -11.93
N GLN A 13 2.70 -5.41 -12.27
CA GLN A 13 1.65 -4.90 -11.40
C GLN A 13 1.53 -5.68 -10.09
N GLU A 14 1.59 -7.01 -10.18
CA GLU A 14 1.62 -7.91 -9.02
C GLU A 14 2.84 -7.62 -8.13
N LYS A 15 4.05 -7.54 -8.71
CA LYS A 15 5.28 -7.24 -7.96
C LYS A 15 5.25 -5.87 -7.29
N VAL A 16 4.79 -4.84 -8.01
CA VAL A 16 4.69 -3.49 -7.44
C VAL A 16 3.70 -3.48 -6.29
N THR A 17 2.51 -4.05 -6.50
CA THR A 17 1.49 -4.12 -5.43
C THR A 17 2.01 -4.89 -4.22
N GLU A 18 2.67 -6.03 -4.45
CA GLU A 18 3.25 -6.86 -3.39
C GLU A 18 4.28 -6.10 -2.54
N ALA A 19 5.20 -5.37 -3.18
CA ALA A 19 6.20 -4.59 -2.46
C ALA A 19 5.59 -3.49 -1.59
N TYR A 20 4.58 -2.77 -2.10
CA TYR A 20 3.88 -1.76 -1.31
C TYR A 20 3.03 -2.38 -0.20
N LEU A 21 2.38 -3.52 -0.43
CA LEU A 21 1.70 -4.26 0.63
C LEU A 21 2.68 -4.74 1.71
N GLN A 22 3.92 -5.09 1.33
CA GLN A 22 4.97 -5.44 2.28
C GLN A 22 5.45 -4.22 3.07
N ALA A 23 5.55 -3.04 2.46
CA ALA A 23 5.81 -1.79 3.16
C ALA A 23 4.70 -1.47 4.19
N ILE A 24 3.42 -1.63 3.82
CA ILE A 24 2.29 -1.47 4.73
C ILE A 24 2.33 -2.50 5.88
N ARG A 25 2.72 -3.75 5.61
CA ARG A 25 2.94 -4.77 6.65
C ARG A 25 4.04 -4.34 7.62
N THR A 26 5.15 -3.81 7.11
CA THR A 26 6.23 -3.26 7.96
C THR A 26 5.71 -2.14 8.85
N ILE A 27 4.88 -1.23 8.32
CA ILE A 27 4.22 -0.20 9.13
C ILE A 27 3.35 -0.85 10.22
N ASP A 28 2.51 -1.82 9.86
CA ASP A 28 1.64 -2.49 10.83
C ASP A 28 2.42 -3.16 11.96
N ASP A 29 3.46 -3.93 11.61
CA ASP A 29 4.29 -4.66 12.56
C ASP A 29 5.05 -3.72 13.50
N ARG A 30 5.54 -2.59 12.98
CA ARG A 30 6.31 -1.59 13.75
C ARG A 30 5.42 -0.73 14.64
N VAL A 31 4.20 -0.44 14.21
CA VAL A 31 3.29 0.47 14.91
C VAL A 31 2.37 -0.25 15.89
N THR A 32 1.98 -1.50 15.59
CA THR A 32 1.06 -2.29 16.43
C THR A 32 1.47 -2.39 17.91
N PRO A 33 2.76 -2.50 18.28
CA PRO A 33 3.18 -2.48 19.68
C PRO A 33 2.85 -1.17 20.42
N PHE A 34 2.68 -0.06 19.70
CA PHE A 34 2.44 1.27 20.27
C PHE A 34 0.97 1.66 20.24
N LEU A 35 0.26 1.37 19.15
CA LEU A 35 -1.13 1.81 18.95
C LEU A 35 -2.16 0.68 19.09
N GLY A 36 -1.71 -0.57 19.08
CA GLY A 36 -2.57 -1.76 19.03
C GLY A 36 -3.10 -2.05 17.62
N LYS A 37 -3.30 -3.33 17.34
CA LYS A 37 -3.67 -3.86 16.02
C LYS A 37 -4.95 -3.26 15.43
N ALA A 38 -5.95 -2.97 16.27
CA ALA A 38 -7.20 -2.37 15.81
C ALA A 38 -6.97 -0.95 15.28
N THR A 39 -6.24 -0.13 16.04
CA THR A 39 -5.91 1.25 15.67
C THR A 39 -5.08 1.30 14.40
N THR A 40 -4.06 0.45 14.29
CA THR A 40 -3.19 0.42 13.10
C THR A 40 -3.98 0.04 11.84
N ARG A 41 -4.91 -0.91 11.93
CA ARG A 41 -5.80 -1.27 10.81
C ARG A 41 -6.73 -0.13 10.40
N VAL A 42 -7.32 0.56 11.38
CA VAL A 42 -8.19 1.72 11.11
C VAL A 42 -7.38 2.86 10.47
N LEU A 43 -6.12 3.04 10.86
CA LEU A 43 -5.23 4.02 10.24
C LEU A 43 -5.01 3.72 8.75
N ILE A 44 -4.72 2.47 8.40
CA ILE A 44 -4.50 2.04 7.01
C ILE A 44 -5.80 2.15 6.20
N GLN A 45 -6.94 1.74 6.76
CA GLN A 45 -8.25 1.89 6.11
C GLN A 45 -8.66 3.35 5.93
N GLY A 46 -8.35 4.20 6.92
CA GLY A 46 -8.58 5.64 6.85
C GLY A 46 -7.73 6.30 5.76
N ALA A 47 -6.46 5.90 5.63
CA ALA A 47 -5.60 6.33 4.55
C ALA A 47 -6.15 5.89 3.19
N ALA A 48 -6.57 4.63 3.05
CA ALA A 48 -7.21 4.11 1.83
C ALA A 48 -8.46 4.92 1.44
N ARG A 49 -9.32 5.22 2.41
CA ARG A 49 -10.51 6.05 2.19
C ARG A 49 -10.14 7.43 1.65
N ARG A 50 -9.16 8.12 2.24
CA ARG A 50 -8.72 9.45 1.80
C ARG A 50 -8.13 9.43 0.39
N VAL A 51 -7.24 8.49 0.09
CA VAL A 51 -6.63 8.43 -1.24
C VAL A 51 -7.60 7.95 -2.32
N SER A 52 -8.65 7.21 -1.95
CA SER A 52 -9.61 6.66 -2.91
C SER A 52 -10.41 7.73 -3.68
N GLU A 53 -10.49 8.95 -3.16
CA GLU A 53 -11.08 10.08 -3.88
C GLU A 53 -10.27 10.44 -5.14
N THR A 54 -8.95 10.27 -5.09
CA THR A 54 -8.02 10.55 -6.20
C THR A 54 -7.64 9.27 -6.97
N TYR A 55 -7.58 8.13 -6.28
CA TYR A 55 -7.20 6.83 -6.81
C TYR A 55 -8.31 5.79 -6.52
N PRO A 56 -9.44 5.80 -7.27
CA PRO A 56 -10.61 4.96 -6.95
C PRO A 56 -10.32 3.46 -6.91
N PHE A 57 -9.31 2.98 -7.65
CA PHE A 57 -8.89 1.58 -7.64
C PHE A 57 -8.34 1.10 -6.29
N LEU A 58 -8.07 2.00 -5.33
CA LEU A 58 -7.68 1.64 -3.97
C LEU A 58 -8.86 1.54 -3.00
N HIS A 59 -10.08 1.89 -3.43
CA HIS A 59 -11.26 1.89 -2.55
C HIS A 59 -11.53 0.53 -1.89
N PHE A 60 -11.17 -0.58 -2.54
CA PHE A 60 -11.35 -1.92 -1.98
C PHE A 60 -10.62 -2.11 -0.64
N LEU A 61 -9.51 -1.39 -0.40
CA LEU A 61 -8.74 -1.45 0.85
C LEU A 61 -9.47 -0.81 2.05
N GLU A 62 -10.54 -0.04 1.82
CA GLU A 62 -11.40 0.45 2.91
C GLU A 62 -12.14 -0.72 3.58
N LYS A 63 -12.55 -1.71 2.78
CA LYS A 63 -13.40 -2.83 3.23
C LYS A 63 -12.64 -4.14 3.36
N MET A 64 -11.57 -4.31 2.59
CA MET A 64 -10.71 -5.49 2.61
C MET A 64 -9.41 -5.19 3.36
N PRO A 65 -9.05 -5.95 4.40
CA PRO A 65 -7.75 -5.82 5.05
C PRO A 65 -6.62 -6.04 4.04
N TYR A 66 -5.58 -5.21 4.06
CA TYR A 66 -4.39 -5.39 3.21
C TYR A 66 -3.71 -6.76 3.41
N THR A 67 -3.92 -7.42 4.56
CA THR A 67 -3.44 -8.79 4.83
C THR A 67 -4.13 -9.85 3.98
N GLU A 68 -5.32 -9.57 3.46
CA GLU A 68 -6.12 -10.47 2.60
C GLU A 68 -5.91 -10.21 1.10
N VAL A 69 -5.10 -9.21 0.76
CA VAL A 69 -4.79 -8.88 -0.63
C VAL A 69 -3.77 -9.87 -1.18
N VAL A 70 -4.30 -10.91 -1.82
CA VAL A 70 -3.56 -11.97 -2.51
C VAL A 70 -3.46 -11.68 -4.01
N PRO A 71 -2.59 -12.38 -4.78
CA PRO A 71 -2.42 -12.11 -6.22
C PRO A 71 -3.72 -12.15 -7.04
N SER A 72 -4.70 -12.98 -6.68
CA SER A 72 -6.00 -13.00 -7.37
C SER A 72 -6.79 -11.70 -7.16
N VAL A 73 -6.75 -11.12 -5.96
CA VAL A 73 -7.38 -9.82 -5.65
C VAL A 73 -6.68 -8.71 -6.43
N VAL A 74 -5.35 -8.74 -6.51
CA VAL A 74 -4.59 -7.75 -7.30
C VAL A 74 -5.01 -7.78 -8.77
N ARG A 75 -5.12 -8.98 -9.38
CA ARG A 75 -5.58 -9.10 -10.76
C ARG A 75 -7.02 -8.63 -10.96
N GLU A 76 -7.90 -8.89 -10.00
CA GLU A 76 -9.31 -8.51 -10.08
C GLU A 76 -9.53 -7.00 -9.88
N GLN A 77 -8.96 -6.44 -8.81
CA GLN A 77 -9.21 -5.06 -8.39
C GLN A 77 -8.35 -4.04 -9.13
N LEU A 78 -7.12 -4.44 -9.47
CA LEU A 78 -6.13 -3.54 -10.06
C LEU A 78 -5.87 -3.88 -11.53
N GLY A 79 -6.47 -4.95 -12.06
CA GLY A 79 -6.30 -5.35 -13.45
C GLY A 79 -6.66 -4.23 -14.41
N GLY A 80 -5.68 -3.81 -15.23
CA GLY A 80 -5.87 -2.72 -16.19
C GLY A 80 -5.56 -1.33 -15.67
N VAL A 81 -5.16 -1.19 -14.39
CA VAL A 81 -4.58 0.06 -13.88
C VAL A 81 -3.21 0.27 -14.52
N ILE A 82 -2.97 1.48 -15.01
CA ILE A 82 -1.71 1.83 -15.64
C ILE A 82 -0.59 1.78 -14.58
N PRO A 83 0.57 1.16 -14.86
CA PRO A 83 1.65 1.00 -13.88
C PRO A 83 2.05 2.28 -13.14
N GLN A 84 2.14 3.42 -13.83
CA GLN A 84 2.50 4.69 -13.17
C GLN A 84 1.40 5.18 -12.22
N GLN A 85 0.12 5.02 -12.59
CA GLN A 85 -1.00 5.40 -11.73
C GLN A 85 -1.07 4.50 -10.50
N LEU A 86 -0.81 3.20 -10.68
CA LEU A 86 -0.76 2.26 -9.56
C LEU A 86 0.33 2.64 -8.56
N ALA A 87 1.56 2.86 -9.04
CA ALA A 87 2.67 3.26 -8.17
C ALA A 87 2.37 4.57 -7.44
N ALA A 88 1.85 5.58 -8.14
CA ALA A 88 1.47 6.86 -7.55
C ALA A 88 0.36 6.72 -6.49
N GLY A 89 -0.65 5.88 -6.73
CA GLY A 89 -1.71 5.63 -5.76
C GLY A 89 -1.21 4.90 -4.52
N LEU A 90 -0.37 3.86 -4.70
CA LEU A 90 0.20 3.11 -3.58
C LEU A 90 1.19 3.95 -2.75
N ASP A 91 1.94 4.83 -3.40
CA ASP A 91 2.79 5.81 -2.70
C ASP A 91 1.95 6.81 -1.91
N ALA A 92 0.90 7.37 -2.52
CA ALA A 92 -0.04 8.25 -1.82
C ALA A 92 -0.67 7.56 -0.59
N LEU A 93 -1.01 6.27 -0.71
CA LEU A 93 -1.52 5.47 0.41
C LEU A 93 -0.49 5.37 1.55
N LEU A 94 0.79 5.14 1.23
CA LEU A 94 1.85 5.11 2.24
C LEU A 94 2.05 6.48 2.90
N GLN A 95 2.07 7.56 2.11
CA GLN A 95 2.19 8.92 2.65
C GLN A 95 1.04 9.26 3.59
N GLU A 96 -0.19 8.88 3.25
CA GLU A 96 -1.35 9.06 4.12
C GLU A 96 -1.29 8.20 5.40
N CYS A 97 -0.70 7.01 5.33
CA CYS A 97 -0.40 6.22 6.53
C CYS A 97 0.59 6.97 7.43
N PHE A 98 1.70 7.49 6.87
CA PHE A 98 2.70 8.23 7.63
C PHE A 98 2.17 9.54 8.22
N ALA A 99 1.32 10.26 7.48
CA ALA A 99 0.65 11.45 7.99
C ALA A 99 -0.21 11.11 9.22
N GLY A 100 -1.07 10.08 9.11
CA GLY A 100 -1.88 9.62 10.24
C GLY A 100 -1.04 9.15 11.43
N LEU A 101 0.09 8.49 11.19
CA LEU A 101 1.00 8.08 12.27
C LEU A 101 1.64 9.29 12.95
N LYS A 102 2.04 10.29 12.17
CA LYS A 102 2.61 11.53 12.70
C LYS A 102 1.62 12.27 13.58
N GLU A 103 0.34 12.29 13.20
CA GLU A 103 -0.73 12.87 14.02
C GLU A 103 -0.91 12.13 15.35
N LEU A 104 -0.82 10.79 15.34
CA LEU A 104 -1.04 9.96 16.54
C LEU A 104 0.20 9.85 17.45
N THR A 105 1.40 9.95 16.89
CA THR A 105 2.66 9.59 17.57
C THR A 105 3.71 10.69 17.55
N GLY A 106 3.46 11.81 16.86
CA GLY A 106 4.47 12.82 16.60
C GLY A 106 5.64 12.26 15.79
N ASP A 107 6.85 12.72 16.09
CA ASP A 107 8.09 12.28 15.41
C ASP A 107 8.77 11.08 16.09
N LEU A 108 8.10 10.39 17.04
CA LEU A 108 8.69 9.29 17.80
C LEU A 108 8.95 8.03 16.95
N ILE A 109 8.07 7.74 16.00
CA ILE A 109 8.10 6.49 15.20
C ILE A 109 8.31 6.79 13.71
N VAL A 110 7.74 7.88 13.22
CA VAL A 110 7.66 8.16 11.77
C VAL A 110 9.03 8.30 11.10
N PRO A 111 10.01 9.08 11.61
CA PRO A 111 11.28 9.25 10.91
C PRO A 111 12.07 7.96 10.65
N PRO A 112 12.32 7.07 11.65
CA PRO A 112 13.04 5.82 11.39
C PRO A 112 12.22 4.84 10.54
N LEU A 113 10.90 4.80 10.71
CA LEU A 113 10.03 3.91 9.94
C LEU A 113 9.93 4.33 8.47
N HIS A 114 9.87 5.63 8.20
CA HIS A 114 9.87 6.17 6.84
C HIS A 114 11.14 5.78 6.08
N GLU A 115 12.30 5.88 6.75
CA GLU A 115 13.58 5.46 6.15
C GLU A 115 13.64 3.95 5.89
N GLU A 116 13.12 3.11 6.80
CA GLU A 116 13.02 1.67 6.61
C GLU A 116 12.14 1.32 5.41
N VAL A 117 10.95 1.90 5.32
CA VAL A 117 10.01 1.69 4.20
C VAL A 117 10.60 2.18 2.87
N ARG A 118 11.22 3.37 2.85
CA ARG A 118 11.87 3.91 1.64
C ARG A 118 12.93 2.94 1.11
N ARG A 119 13.79 2.41 1.98
CA ARG A 119 14.83 1.43 1.58
C ARG A 119 14.23 0.13 1.04
N GLN A 120 13.11 -0.34 1.59
CA GLN A 120 12.42 -1.52 1.06
C GLN A 120 11.91 -1.28 -0.37
N LEU A 121 11.33 -0.10 -0.62
CA LEU A 121 10.83 0.26 -1.95
C LEU A 121 11.94 0.53 -2.97
N GLU A 122 13.09 1.06 -2.53
CA GLU A 122 14.27 1.24 -3.40
C GLU A 122 14.92 -0.07 -3.83
N GLN A 123 14.68 -1.15 -3.09
CA GLN A 123 15.15 -2.50 -3.44
C GLN A 123 14.17 -3.23 -4.36
N MET A 124 13.12 -2.57 -4.84
CA MET A 124 12.23 -3.14 -5.84
C MET A 124 12.97 -3.35 -7.17
N PRO A 125 12.83 -4.52 -7.80
CA PRO A 125 13.45 -4.82 -9.09
C PRO A 125 12.81 -4.05 -10.27
#